data_AF-A0A0N0P8Q1-F1
#
_entry.id   AF-A0A0N0P8Q1-F1
#
_cell.length_a   1.000
_cell.length_b   1.000
_cell.length_c   1.000
_cell.angle_alpha   90.00
_cell.angle_beta   90.00
_cell.angle_gamma   90.00
#
_symmetry.space_group_name_H-M   'P 1'
#
loop_
_entity.id
_entity.type
_entity.pdbx_description
1 polymer ?
#
loop_
_entity_poly.entity_id
_entity_poly.type
_entity_poly.pdbx_seq_one_letter_code
_entity_poly.pdbx_strand_id
1 'polypeptide(L)'
;MAGLNEAEIRHSPLWGHMTKILSQVIRERPADALEAMEAASNKVLTGSAVPPMKAPIYADPRPAARTAAPADSFSSARWAANTNSALAPPKPPRRPRRAEGDADEDEEDGMDMEEGQPGADLADHPGNLSDVIAEQKFFNVVGLGLPPSDAYRLLVGLRQLIRAEPLSSVRFWGVVTGSEADYYVAECQVDQERVQENALSGDEEEEEDGGEDDEHAPVSQIADVLCTSAAHRHPRRGPRLSTPAEEAGSGLNSFCYYVSTSADPMTWTQLPDVAPHHITVARQLRCRFTGNLDAPVHGHPRLLGCEKHYLRAQIARITSSCRIAPSQMYTTEGAIPEPEEEEEDDGKVRPPPTSVPAYTAVPPLLPQEQPDEEDTDAVAVVQSWLRGYAKEELMQAKGWVHIAPTVLRCGRATVPPPPEEEEDVQGEEGEDGEPVAPPPPPPPAPEMIAPFLSSISLDAALTYSCHSRSHIPAWTFRKAYQVEGSTVAVYVAKSLVWPGAATYAVTTAGRPGASYQMVYCGTGLKDLQGAYYAPPLPPPCCDEYPENAGEFDGERDCTVDEELRYAPPPPRPVREAEEDEEEDEG
;
A
#
# COMPACT_ATOMS: atom_id res chain seq x y z
N MET A 1 42.42 49.43 41.51
CA MET A 1 41.81 48.15 41.93
C MET A 1 42.70 47.58 43.02
N ALA A 2 42.25 47.63 44.27
CA ALA A 2 43.00 47.14 45.42
C ALA A 2 43.30 45.65 45.23
N GLY A 3 44.56 45.27 45.42
CA GLY A 3 45.08 43.93 45.16
C GLY A 3 44.51 42.92 46.15
N LEU A 4 43.90 41.86 45.61
CA LEU A 4 43.58 40.64 46.36
C LEU A 4 44.88 40.10 46.98
N ASN A 5 44.84 39.71 48.26
CA ASN A 5 46.01 39.10 48.89
C ASN A 5 46.26 37.71 48.29
N GLU A 6 47.53 37.32 48.12
CA GLU A 6 47.91 36.03 47.53
C GLU A 6 47.30 34.83 48.28
N ALA A 7 47.16 34.95 49.60
CA ALA A 7 46.48 33.95 50.42
C ALA A 7 44.99 33.79 50.05
N GLU A 8 44.29 34.90 49.78
CA GLU A 8 42.88 34.89 49.38
C GLU A 8 42.70 34.26 47.99
N ILE A 9 43.65 34.46 47.08
CA ILE A 9 43.66 33.84 45.74
C ILE A 9 43.83 32.31 45.85
N ARG A 10 44.74 31.83 46.71
CA ARG A 10 44.98 30.39 46.91
C ARG A 10 43.82 29.66 47.61
N HIS A 11 43.05 30.38 48.43
CA HIS A 11 41.83 29.84 49.04
C HIS A 11 40.59 29.96 48.15
N SER A 12 40.72 30.54 46.95
CA SER A 12 39.59 30.68 46.03
C SER A 12 39.14 29.32 45.48
N PRO A 13 37.83 29.12 45.26
CA PRO A 13 37.30 27.88 44.68
C PRO A 13 37.81 27.65 43.25
N LEU A 14 38.09 28.74 42.51
CA LEU A 14 38.68 28.67 41.17
C LEU A 14 40.09 28.08 41.20
N TRP A 15 40.92 28.50 42.18
CA TRP A 15 42.26 27.96 42.36
C TRP A 15 42.22 26.46 42.66
N GLY A 16 41.31 26.04 43.55
CA GLY A 16 41.08 24.63 43.86
C GLY A 16 40.62 23.82 42.63
N HIS A 17 39.72 24.37 41.82
CA HIS A 17 39.23 23.72 40.60
C HIS A 17 40.34 23.57 39.55
N MET A 18 41.07 24.65 39.24
CA MET A 18 42.17 24.62 38.26
C MET A 18 43.30 23.68 38.70
N THR A 19 43.58 23.61 40.01
CA THR A 19 44.55 22.66 40.55
C THR A 19 44.13 21.21 40.30
N LYS A 20 42.84 20.88 40.48
CA LYS A 20 42.29 19.55 40.20
C LYS A 20 42.37 19.22 38.71
N ILE A 21 42.00 20.15 37.83
CA ILE A 21 42.12 19.99 36.36
C ILE A 21 43.55 19.67 35.97
N LEU A 22 44.50 20.52 36.38
CA LEU A 22 45.91 20.35 36.03
C LEU A 22 46.47 19.05 36.61
N SER A 23 46.11 18.68 37.84
CA SER A 23 46.53 17.42 38.45
C SER A 23 46.03 16.20 37.65
N GLN A 24 44.83 16.30 37.09
CA GLN A 24 44.25 15.24 36.28
C GLN A 24 44.93 15.14 34.91
N VAL A 25 45.14 16.28 34.23
CA VAL A 25 45.85 16.33 32.93
C VAL A 25 47.29 15.81 33.07
N ILE A 26 47.98 16.16 34.15
CA ILE A 26 49.33 15.67 34.44
C ILE A 26 49.33 14.16 34.71
N ARG A 27 48.31 13.63 35.39
CA ARG A 27 48.17 12.20 35.68
C ARG A 27 47.85 11.38 34.42
N GLU A 28 46.97 11.89 33.58
CA GLU A 28 46.49 11.21 32.37
C GLU A 28 47.45 11.35 31.18
N ARG A 29 48.32 12.36 31.17
CA ARG A 29 49.30 12.67 30.09
C ARG A 29 48.71 12.50 28.68
N PRO A 30 47.63 13.21 28.35
CA PRO A 30 47.02 13.16 27.02
C PRO A 30 47.97 13.72 25.96
N ALA A 31 47.83 13.25 24.72
CA ALA A 31 48.63 13.70 23.58
C ALA A 31 48.50 15.22 23.33
N ASP A 32 47.27 15.75 23.43
CA ASP A 32 46.96 17.18 23.33
C ASP A 32 46.45 17.71 24.67
N ALA A 33 47.35 18.24 25.50
CA ALA A 33 47.03 18.69 26.85
C ALA A 33 45.99 19.82 26.91
N LEU A 34 46.01 20.74 25.95
CA LEU A 34 45.10 21.89 25.89
C LEU A 34 43.64 21.46 25.64
N GLU A 35 43.42 20.54 24.71
CA GLU A 35 42.07 20.04 24.41
C GLU A 35 41.53 19.16 25.54
N ALA A 36 42.43 18.41 26.21
CA ALA A 36 42.06 17.60 27.36
C ALA A 36 41.73 18.42 28.61
N MET A 37 42.11 19.70 28.71
CA MET A 37 41.76 20.55 29.85
C MET A 37 40.26 20.78 29.96
N GLU A 38 39.54 20.90 28.84
CA GLU A 38 38.08 21.08 28.84
C GLU A 38 37.38 19.80 29.33
N ALA A 39 37.77 18.65 28.79
CA ALA A 39 37.26 17.35 29.23
C ALA A 39 37.59 17.05 30.70
N ALA A 40 38.79 17.42 31.15
CA ALA A 40 39.19 17.30 32.55
C ALA A 40 38.40 18.27 33.46
N SER A 41 38.15 19.51 33.01
CA SER A 41 37.27 20.45 33.73
C SER A 41 35.87 19.88 33.91
N ASN A 42 35.27 19.37 32.84
CA ASN A 42 33.95 18.75 32.89
C ASN A 42 33.94 17.54 33.81
N LYS A 43 34.93 16.65 33.72
CA LYS A 43 35.06 15.49 34.61
C LYS A 43 35.21 15.87 36.09
N VAL A 44 35.98 16.92 36.40
CA VAL A 44 36.13 17.41 37.78
C VAL A 44 34.84 18.04 38.29
N LEU A 45 34.04 18.70 37.43
CA LEU A 45 32.77 19.32 37.81
C LEU A 45 31.62 18.32 37.96
N THR A 46 31.49 17.37 37.03
CA THR A 46 30.32 16.47 36.93
C THR A 46 30.59 15.07 37.47
N GLY A 47 31.84 14.72 37.78
CA GLY A 47 32.26 13.39 38.22
C GLY A 47 32.21 12.31 37.12
N SER A 48 31.72 12.65 35.93
CA SER A 48 31.64 11.76 34.78
C SER A 48 32.53 12.29 33.66
N ALA A 49 33.43 11.45 33.17
CA ALA A 49 34.16 11.75 31.95
C ALA A 49 33.15 11.70 30.80
N VAL A 50 32.74 12.85 30.28
CA VAL A 50 32.27 12.90 28.90
C VAL A 50 33.56 12.95 28.08
N PRO A 51 34.02 11.83 27.48
CA PRO A 51 35.19 11.89 26.62
C PRO A 51 34.92 12.93 25.52
N PRO A 52 35.94 13.71 25.11
CA PRO A 52 35.77 14.62 23.99
C PRO A 52 35.26 13.80 22.81
N MET A 53 34.08 14.16 22.30
CA MET A 53 33.51 13.55 21.11
C MET A 53 34.36 14.00 19.90
N LYS A 54 35.56 13.44 19.77
CA LYS A 54 36.16 13.29 18.45
C LYS A 54 35.39 12.14 17.81
N ALA A 55 34.36 12.49 17.04
CA ALA A 55 33.87 11.55 16.03
C ALA A 55 35.09 11.17 15.19
N PRO A 56 35.53 9.90 15.18
CA PRO A 56 36.60 9.53 14.28
C PRO A 56 36.06 9.77 12.86
N ILE A 57 36.80 10.56 12.08
CA ILE A 57 36.49 10.84 10.66
C ILE A 57 36.37 9.53 9.86
N TYR A 58 36.90 8.43 10.40
CA TYR A 58 36.71 7.07 9.93
C TYR A 58 36.29 6.17 11.09
N ALA A 59 35.02 5.78 11.15
CA ALA A 59 34.58 4.72 12.04
C ALA A 59 35.15 3.39 11.53
N ASP A 60 35.82 2.62 12.39
CA ASP A 60 36.14 1.22 12.11
C ASP A 60 34.80 0.48 11.88
N PRO A 61 34.57 -0.17 10.72
CA PRO A 61 33.31 -0.83 10.42
C PRO A 61 33.04 -2.05 11.30
N ARG A 62 34.00 -2.47 12.13
CA ARG A 62 33.82 -3.57 13.07
C ARG A 62 33.07 -3.06 14.31
N PRO A 63 31.86 -3.57 14.60
CA PRO A 63 31.15 -3.18 15.82
C PRO A 63 31.99 -3.64 17.02
N ALA A 64 32.62 -2.69 17.72
CA ALA A 64 33.15 -2.96 19.04
C ALA A 64 31.98 -3.39 19.92
N ALA A 65 32.05 -4.60 20.47
CA ALA A 65 31.05 -5.13 21.38
C ALA A 65 30.98 -4.23 22.62
N ARG A 66 30.14 -3.20 22.55
CA ARG A 66 29.78 -2.40 23.71
C ARG A 66 28.92 -3.31 24.58
N THR A 67 29.50 -3.71 25.71
CA THR A 67 28.81 -4.40 26.79
C THR A 67 27.50 -3.67 27.15
N ALA A 68 26.41 -4.43 27.10
CA ALA A 68 25.02 -4.10 27.43
C ALA A 68 24.32 -3.13 26.46
N ALA A 69 23.66 -3.68 25.45
CA ALA A 69 22.51 -3.00 24.86
C ALA A 69 21.47 -2.76 25.99
N PRO A 70 20.77 -1.61 26.01
CA PRO A 70 19.75 -1.33 27.02
C PRO A 70 18.72 -2.47 27.08
N ALA A 71 18.18 -2.79 28.27
CA ALA A 71 17.17 -3.83 28.38
C ALA A 71 15.94 -3.57 27.47
N ASP A 72 15.63 -2.31 27.17
CA ASP A 72 14.53 -1.95 26.28
C ASP A 72 14.86 -2.13 24.77
N SER A 73 16.10 -2.50 24.41
CA SER A 73 16.50 -2.65 23.01
C SER A 73 16.07 -3.99 22.38
N PHE A 74 15.41 -4.88 23.12
CA PHE A 74 14.97 -6.17 22.58
C PHE A 74 14.01 -6.00 21.40
N SER A 75 13.10 -5.02 21.46
CA SER A 75 12.20 -4.70 20.34
C SER A 75 12.99 -4.23 19.12
N SER A 76 13.99 -3.37 19.32
CA SER A 76 14.86 -2.86 18.25
C SER A 76 15.85 -3.88 17.69
N ALA A 77 16.08 -5.01 18.36
CA ALA A 77 16.99 -6.07 17.91
C ALA A 77 16.27 -7.30 17.33
N ARG A 78 14.93 -7.31 17.38
CA ARG A 78 14.11 -8.44 16.92
C ARG A 78 14.31 -8.72 15.42
N TRP A 79 14.34 -7.67 14.58
CA TRP A 79 14.69 -7.81 13.16
C TRP A 79 16.04 -8.51 12.95
N ALA A 80 17.04 -8.21 13.77
CA ALA A 80 18.39 -8.76 13.62
C ALA A 80 18.42 -10.25 13.98
N ALA A 81 17.68 -10.67 15.00
CA ALA A 81 17.54 -12.08 15.36
C ALA A 81 16.80 -12.86 14.25
N ASN A 82 15.68 -12.32 13.78
CA ASN A 82 14.85 -12.95 12.74
C ASN A 82 15.60 -13.06 11.41
N THR A 83 16.28 -11.99 10.99
CA THR A 83 17.11 -12.00 9.78
C THR A 83 18.26 -12.99 9.88
N ASN A 84 18.96 -13.07 11.01
CA ASN A 84 20.03 -14.04 11.20
C ASN A 84 19.51 -15.49 11.17
N SER A 85 18.31 -15.74 11.71
CA SER A 85 17.68 -17.05 11.63
C SER A 85 17.29 -17.41 10.19
N ALA A 86 16.79 -16.45 9.42
CA ALA A 86 16.42 -16.62 8.02
C ALA A 86 17.63 -16.88 7.09
N LEU A 87 18.76 -16.23 7.40
CA LEU A 87 20.02 -16.37 6.67
C LEU A 87 20.83 -17.60 7.07
N ALA A 88 20.51 -18.22 8.21
CA ALA A 88 21.21 -19.39 8.68
C ALA A 88 21.00 -20.55 7.69
N PRO A 89 22.06 -21.28 7.30
CA PRO A 89 21.90 -22.46 6.47
C PRO A 89 21.00 -23.49 7.19
N PRO A 90 20.22 -24.30 6.44
CA PRO A 90 19.38 -25.33 7.04
C PRO A 90 20.25 -26.23 7.92
N LYS A 91 19.78 -26.46 9.16
CA LYS A 91 20.52 -27.31 10.10
C LYS A 91 20.58 -28.72 9.52
N PRO A 92 21.76 -29.36 9.46
CA PRO A 92 21.84 -30.73 8.99
C PRO A 92 20.97 -31.63 9.88
N PRO A 93 20.30 -32.64 9.30
CA PRO A 93 19.47 -33.55 10.07
C PRO A 93 20.32 -34.17 11.20
N ARG A 94 19.88 -34.02 12.44
CA ARG A 94 20.55 -34.64 13.58
C ARG A 94 20.39 -36.14 13.45
N ARG A 95 21.51 -36.88 13.28
CA ARG A 95 21.48 -38.34 13.45
C ARG A 95 20.81 -38.64 14.81
N PRO A 96 19.81 -39.53 14.87
CA PRO A 96 19.23 -39.93 16.13
C PRO A 96 20.36 -40.47 17.02
N ARG A 97 20.46 -39.90 18.23
CA ARG A 97 21.47 -40.30 19.20
C ARG A 97 21.14 -41.74 19.59
N ARG A 98 21.96 -42.70 19.14
CA ARG A 98 21.89 -44.11 19.61
C ARG A 98 21.82 -44.05 21.14
N ALA A 99 20.76 -44.61 21.71
CA ALA A 99 20.69 -44.85 23.14
C ALA A 99 21.89 -45.73 23.52
N GLU A 100 22.65 -45.29 24.52
CA GLU A 100 23.76 -46.09 25.06
C GLU A 100 23.18 -47.36 25.69
N GLY A 101 23.45 -48.50 25.05
CA GLY A 101 23.06 -49.81 25.57
C GLY A 101 22.64 -50.79 24.48
N ASP A 102 23.55 -51.12 23.56
CA ASP A 102 23.98 -52.50 23.32
C ASP A 102 25.02 -52.50 22.20
N ALA A 103 26.17 -53.04 22.55
CA ALA A 103 27.19 -53.44 21.60
C ALA A 103 26.67 -54.71 20.91
N ASP A 104 26.64 -54.73 19.60
CA ASP A 104 27.23 -55.81 18.83
C ASP A 104 27.40 -55.37 17.37
N GLU A 105 28.51 -55.83 16.82
CA GLU A 105 29.07 -55.61 15.51
C GLU A 105 28.17 -56.21 14.43
N ASP A 106 27.92 -55.46 13.35
CA ASP A 106 27.72 -55.98 11.99
C ASP A 106 27.93 -54.79 11.03
N GLU A 107 29.16 -54.69 10.54
CA GLU A 107 29.50 -53.99 9.30
C GLU A 107 29.14 -54.89 8.11
N GLU A 108 28.77 -54.26 6.99
CA GLU A 108 28.40 -54.82 5.67
C GLU A 108 26.91 -55.17 5.47
N ASP A 109 26.14 -54.25 4.86
CA ASP A 109 25.99 -54.24 3.40
C ASP A 109 25.09 -53.10 2.92
N GLY A 110 25.47 -52.51 1.79
CA GLY A 110 24.79 -51.40 1.16
C GLY A 110 23.40 -51.77 0.64
N MET A 111 22.40 -50.98 1.03
CA MET A 111 21.20 -50.74 0.24
C MET A 111 21.01 -49.24 0.16
N ASP A 112 21.29 -48.71 -1.04
CA ASP A 112 20.81 -47.47 -1.63
C ASP A 112 19.92 -46.60 -0.73
N MET A 113 20.56 -45.88 0.20
CA MET A 113 20.04 -44.58 0.59
C MET A 113 20.50 -43.64 -0.52
N GLU A 114 19.67 -43.57 -1.57
CA GLU A 114 19.62 -42.47 -2.52
C GLU A 114 20.09 -41.21 -1.80
N GLU A 115 21.20 -40.62 -2.28
CA GLU A 115 21.72 -39.35 -1.77
C GLU A 115 20.53 -38.44 -1.59
N GLY A 116 20.08 -38.28 -0.34
CA GLY A 116 18.98 -37.41 -0.01
C GLY A 116 19.39 -36.07 -0.54
N GLN A 117 18.76 -35.68 -1.64
CA GLN A 117 18.99 -34.43 -2.33
C GLN A 117 19.10 -33.35 -1.26
N PRO A 118 20.08 -32.44 -1.33
CA PRO A 118 20.19 -31.36 -0.36
C PRO A 118 18.81 -30.72 -0.23
N GLY A 119 18.18 -30.94 0.94
CA GLY A 119 16.78 -30.61 1.14
C GLY A 119 16.54 -29.14 0.80
N ALA A 120 15.73 -28.94 -0.25
CA ALA A 120 15.37 -27.68 -0.88
C ALA A 120 16.59 -26.80 -1.23
N ASP A 121 17.02 -26.86 -2.48
CA ASP A 121 17.87 -25.81 -3.04
C ASP A 121 17.28 -24.44 -2.66
N LEU A 122 18.12 -23.53 -2.17
CA LEU A 122 17.73 -22.13 -1.88
C LEU A 122 17.15 -21.40 -3.12
N ALA A 123 17.19 -22.05 -4.28
CA ALA A 123 16.63 -21.60 -5.55
C ALA A 123 15.18 -22.07 -5.82
N ASP A 124 14.68 -23.09 -5.12
CA ASP A 124 13.32 -23.59 -5.36
C ASP A 124 12.31 -22.78 -4.53
N HIS A 125 11.56 -21.93 -5.22
CA HIS A 125 10.39 -21.23 -4.71
C HIS A 125 9.22 -21.45 -5.67
N PRO A 126 7.98 -21.63 -5.16
CA PRO A 126 6.86 -22.14 -5.95
C PRO A 126 6.27 -21.14 -6.96
N GLY A 127 6.81 -19.93 -7.07
CA GLY A 127 6.29 -18.89 -7.99
C GLY A 127 7.37 -17.94 -8.51
N ASN A 128 6.97 -16.90 -9.23
CA ASN A 128 7.88 -15.89 -9.77
C ASN A 128 8.23 -14.84 -8.70
N LEU A 129 9.52 -14.67 -8.40
CA LEU A 129 10.01 -13.67 -7.46
C LEU A 129 10.86 -12.63 -8.19
N SER A 130 10.51 -11.36 -8.03
CA SER A 130 11.26 -10.26 -8.63
C SER A 130 12.63 -10.08 -7.97
N ASP A 131 13.69 -9.85 -8.76
CA ASP A 131 15.06 -9.67 -8.24
C ASP A 131 15.24 -8.25 -7.69
N VAL A 132 14.84 -8.07 -6.42
CA VAL A 132 14.93 -6.80 -5.70
C VAL A 132 16.36 -6.24 -5.71
N ILE A 133 17.40 -7.07 -5.70
CA ILE A 133 18.79 -6.59 -5.63
C ILE A 133 19.18 -5.96 -6.97
N ALA A 134 18.89 -6.64 -8.08
CA ALA A 134 19.13 -6.10 -9.42
C ALA A 134 18.28 -4.85 -9.68
N GLU A 135 17.00 -4.87 -9.31
CA GLU A 135 16.09 -3.73 -9.44
C GLU A 135 16.59 -2.51 -8.67
N GLN A 136 16.93 -2.66 -7.39
CA GLN A 136 17.44 -1.57 -6.55
C GLN A 136 18.82 -1.08 -7.00
N LYS A 137 19.64 -1.93 -7.64
CA LYS A 137 20.92 -1.50 -8.24
C LYS A 137 20.71 -0.41 -9.28
N PHE A 138 19.69 -0.51 -10.14
CA PHE A 138 19.41 0.51 -11.15
C PHE A 138 18.97 1.85 -10.54
N PHE A 139 18.15 1.81 -9.48
CA PHE A 139 17.81 3.00 -8.72
C PHE A 139 19.04 3.62 -8.03
N ASN A 140 19.91 2.79 -7.44
CA ASN A 140 21.10 3.23 -6.72
C ASN A 140 22.10 3.98 -7.62
N VAL A 141 22.20 3.62 -8.91
CA VAL A 141 23.04 4.34 -9.88
C VAL A 141 22.60 5.80 -10.04
N VAL A 142 21.31 6.09 -9.85
CA VAL A 142 20.73 7.45 -9.91
C VAL A 142 20.68 8.12 -8.53
N GLY A 143 21.14 7.44 -7.48
CA GLY A 143 21.07 7.90 -6.09
C GLY A 143 19.67 7.84 -5.50
N LEU A 144 18.86 6.86 -5.94
CA LEU A 144 17.52 6.57 -5.44
C LEU A 144 17.43 5.11 -5.00
N GLY A 145 16.38 4.75 -4.27
CA GLY A 145 16.13 3.36 -3.87
C GLY A 145 16.78 2.99 -2.54
N LEU A 146 16.80 1.68 -2.27
CA LEU A 146 17.29 1.11 -1.03
C LEU A 146 18.77 0.73 -1.11
N PRO A 147 19.53 0.85 0.00
CA PRO A 147 20.89 0.38 0.04
C PRO A 147 20.94 -1.14 -0.20
N PRO A 148 22.03 -1.67 -0.78
CA PRO A 148 22.11 -3.07 -1.17
C PRO A 148 21.97 -4.05 0.00
N SER A 149 22.37 -3.65 1.21
CA SER A 149 22.17 -4.45 2.43
C SER A 149 20.71 -4.67 2.76
N ASP A 150 19.87 -3.63 2.58
CA ASP A 150 18.45 -3.67 2.93
C ASP A 150 17.67 -4.37 1.82
N ALA A 151 18.05 -4.13 0.55
CA ALA A 151 17.51 -4.86 -0.59
C ALA A 151 17.72 -6.38 -0.44
N TYR A 152 18.90 -6.83 0.03
CA TYR A 152 19.16 -8.24 0.28
C TYR A 152 18.31 -8.81 1.42
N ARG A 153 18.15 -8.07 2.53
CA ARG A 153 17.28 -8.48 3.65
C ARG A 153 15.83 -8.62 3.20
N LEU A 154 15.34 -7.67 2.41
CA LEU A 154 13.99 -7.72 1.85
C LEU A 154 13.81 -8.89 0.89
N LEU A 155 14.80 -9.17 0.02
CA LEU A 155 14.73 -10.33 -0.86
C LEU A 155 14.54 -11.64 -0.07
N VAL A 156 15.26 -11.79 1.05
CA VAL A 156 15.11 -12.95 1.94
C VAL A 156 13.72 -13.00 2.59
N GLY A 157 13.20 -11.85 3.04
CA GLY A 157 11.84 -11.75 3.57
C GLY A 157 10.78 -12.12 2.52
N LEU A 158 10.92 -11.67 1.28
CA LEU A 158 9.98 -12.00 0.19
C LEU A 158 10.07 -13.49 -0.21
N ARG A 159 11.26 -14.09 -0.15
CA ARG A 159 11.45 -15.54 -0.34
C ARG A 159 10.75 -16.36 0.73
N GLN A 160 10.68 -15.87 1.96
CA GLN A 160 9.90 -16.53 3.01
C GLN A 160 8.40 -16.36 2.77
N LEU A 161 7.97 -15.16 2.35
CA LEU A 161 6.57 -14.87 2.03
C LEU A 161 6.01 -15.80 0.94
N ILE A 162 6.70 -15.94 -0.21
CA ILE A 162 6.23 -16.79 -1.32
C ILE A 162 6.15 -18.29 -0.96
N ARG A 163 6.91 -18.72 0.06
CA ARG A 163 6.89 -20.09 0.58
C ARG A 163 5.78 -20.30 1.61
N ALA A 164 5.48 -19.28 2.41
CA ALA A 164 4.45 -19.35 3.43
C ALA A 164 3.03 -19.25 2.84
N GLU A 165 2.85 -18.40 1.83
CA GLU A 165 1.53 -18.07 1.28
C GLU A 165 1.30 -18.67 -0.12
N PRO A 166 0.05 -18.91 -0.55
CA PRO A 166 -0.31 -19.39 -1.89
C PRO A 166 -0.22 -18.29 -2.95
N LEU A 167 1.01 -17.86 -3.26
CA LEU A 167 1.30 -16.75 -4.18
C LEU A 167 1.98 -17.25 -5.46
N SER A 168 1.51 -16.76 -6.62
CA SER A 168 2.07 -17.06 -7.94
C SER A 168 3.21 -16.11 -8.34
N SER A 169 3.09 -14.83 -7.97
CA SER A 169 4.09 -13.80 -8.26
C SER A 169 4.24 -12.84 -7.09
N VAL A 170 5.46 -12.51 -6.72
CA VAL A 170 5.79 -11.56 -5.64
C VAL A 170 6.75 -10.50 -6.15
N ARG A 171 6.36 -9.24 -5.98
CA ARG A 171 7.09 -8.05 -6.42
C ARG A 171 7.25 -7.05 -5.29
N PHE A 172 8.42 -6.43 -5.18
CA PHE A 172 8.61 -5.31 -4.27
C PHE A 172 7.95 -4.03 -4.81
N TRP A 173 6.94 -3.51 -4.10
CA TRP A 173 6.23 -2.29 -4.51
C TRP A 173 6.94 -1.02 -4.03
N GLY A 174 7.42 -1.02 -2.79
CA GLY A 174 8.07 0.16 -2.23
C GLY A 174 8.09 0.27 -0.71
N VAL A 175 8.45 1.47 -0.24
CA VAL A 175 8.53 1.85 1.17
C VAL A 175 7.64 3.06 1.44
N VAL A 176 6.78 2.95 2.45
CA VAL A 176 6.00 4.06 2.99
C VAL A 176 6.56 4.43 4.35
N THR A 177 7.07 5.66 4.48
CA THR A 177 7.72 6.10 5.72
C THR A 177 6.69 6.50 6.79
N GLY A 178 6.88 6.02 8.02
CA GLY A 178 6.04 6.34 9.17
C GLY A 178 6.76 7.17 10.23
N SER A 179 6.07 7.53 11.31
CA SER A 179 6.68 8.26 12.43
C SER A 179 7.45 7.37 13.40
N GLU A 180 6.96 6.16 13.66
CA GLU A 180 7.57 5.18 14.58
C GLU A 180 8.32 4.10 13.80
N ALA A 181 7.72 3.60 12.72
CA ALA A 181 8.33 2.63 11.83
C ALA A 181 7.87 2.80 10.38
N ASP A 182 8.71 2.36 9.45
CA ASP A 182 8.41 2.38 8.01
C ASP A 182 7.76 1.07 7.56
N TYR A 183 6.91 1.14 6.55
CA TYR A 183 6.28 -0.02 5.93
C TYR A 183 6.98 -0.41 4.64
N TYR A 184 7.41 -1.66 4.53
CA TYR A 184 7.81 -2.29 3.29
C TYR A 184 6.61 -2.99 2.67
N VAL A 185 6.30 -2.69 1.42
CA VAL A 185 5.11 -3.21 0.74
C VAL A 185 5.54 -4.16 -0.39
N ALA A 186 4.94 -5.35 -0.40
CA ALA A 186 5.00 -6.31 -1.48
C ALA A 186 3.67 -6.34 -2.22
N GLU A 187 3.72 -6.30 -3.54
CA GLU A 187 2.60 -6.55 -4.43
C GLU A 187 2.67 -8.02 -4.86
N CYS A 188 1.59 -8.76 -4.61
CA CYS A 188 1.54 -10.19 -4.85
C CYS A 188 0.30 -10.55 -5.69
N GLN A 189 0.46 -11.56 -6.55
CA GLN A 189 -0.63 -12.20 -7.26
C GLN A 189 -0.93 -13.54 -6.60
N VAL A 190 -2.20 -13.77 -6.28
CA VAL A 190 -2.66 -15.01 -5.65
C VAL A 190 -2.66 -16.14 -6.68
N ASP A 191 -2.26 -17.33 -6.26
CA ASP A 191 -2.39 -18.54 -7.06
C ASP A 191 -3.70 -19.24 -6.71
N GLN A 192 -4.67 -19.20 -7.64
CA GLN A 192 -6.01 -19.74 -7.38
C GLN A 192 -6.02 -21.25 -7.16
N GLU A 193 -5.08 -21.99 -7.76
CA GLU A 193 -4.98 -23.45 -7.60
C GLU A 193 -4.54 -23.81 -6.19
N ARG A 194 -3.46 -23.16 -5.69
CA ARG A 194 -2.96 -23.37 -4.32
C ARG A 194 -3.93 -22.89 -3.25
N VAL A 195 -4.76 -21.88 -3.53
CA VAL A 195 -5.82 -21.47 -2.59
C VAL A 195 -6.89 -22.55 -2.48
N GLN A 196 -7.29 -23.17 -3.59
CA GLN A 196 -8.25 -24.27 -3.58
C GLN A 196 -7.67 -25.50 -2.87
N GLU A 197 -6.39 -25.84 -3.10
CA GLU A 197 -5.71 -26.92 -2.37
C GLU A 197 -5.64 -26.65 -0.87
N ASN A 198 -5.27 -25.43 -0.47
CA ASN A 198 -5.22 -25.05 0.94
C ASN A 198 -6.61 -25.09 1.59
N ALA A 199 -7.66 -24.65 0.90
CA ALA A 199 -9.04 -24.73 1.38
C ALA A 199 -9.49 -26.19 1.56
N LEU A 200 -9.19 -27.07 0.60
CA LEU A 200 -9.52 -28.50 0.66
C LEU A 200 -8.72 -29.25 1.73
N SER A 201 -7.51 -28.80 2.07
CA SER A 201 -6.70 -29.39 3.15
C SER A 201 -7.01 -28.85 4.55
N GLY A 202 -7.71 -27.71 4.63
CA GLY A 202 -7.99 -27.01 5.89
C GLY A 202 -9.30 -27.43 6.58
N ASP A 203 -10.18 -28.14 5.89
CA ASP A 203 -11.50 -28.54 6.40
C ASP A 203 -11.48 -29.86 7.23
N GLU A 204 -10.31 -30.46 7.48
CA GLU A 204 -10.22 -31.72 8.27
C GLU A 204 -9.86 -31.53 9.76
N GLU A 205 -9.57 -30.31 10.26
CA GLU A 205 -9.15 -30.11 11.67
C GLU A 205 -10.03 -29.18 12.53
N GLU A 206 -11.13 -28.62 12.04
CA GLU A 206 -12.05 -27.80 12.88
C GLU A 206 -13.55 -28.12 12.69
N GLU A 207 -13.95 -29.39 12.75
CA GLU A 207 -15.34 -29.75 13.08
C GLU A 207 -15.42 -30.97 14.01
N GLU A 208 -15.09 -30.78 15.29
CA GLU A 208 -15.61 -31.60 16.40
C GLU A 208 -15.22 -30.96 17.76
N ASP A 209 -16.09 -30.11 18.33
CA ASP A 209 -16.51 -30.20 19.76
C ASP A 209 -17.66 -29.21 20.09
N GLY A 210 -18.88 -29.76 20.15
CA GLY A 210 -19.88 -29.55 21.20
C GLY A 210 -20.26 -28.16 21.73
N GLY A 211 -21.57 -27.85 21.66
CA GLY A 211 -22.31 -27.44 22.86
C GLY A 211 -23.13 -26.16 22.76
N GLU A 212 -24.45 -26.35 22.73
CA GLU A 212 -25.48 -25.34 23.01
C GLU A 212 -25.32 -24.73 24.42
N ASP A 213 -25.90 -23.52 24.58
CA ASP A 213 -26.13 -22.76 25.82
C ASP A 213 -24.96 -21.96 26.43
N ASP A 214 -24.93 -20.65 26.13
CA ASP A 214 -24.41 -19.64 27.09
C ASP A 214 -25.17 -18.30 26.92
N GLU A 215 -26.42 -18.28 27.38
CA GLU A 215 -27.08 -17.04 27.80
C GLU A 215 -26.49 -16.58 29.14
N HIS A 216 -25.99 -15.33 29.17
CA HIS A 216 -25.63 -14.50 30.33
C HIS A 216 -24.13 -14.32 30.67
N ALA A 217 -23.46 -13.45 29.89
CA ALA A 217 -22.36 -12.65 30.42
C ALA A 217 -22.89 -11.32 31.04
N PRO A 218 -22.43 -10.90 32.23
CA PRO A 218 -22.92 -9.69 32.89
C PRO A 218 -22.37 -8.43 32.20
N VAL A 219 -23.27 -7.64 31.61
CA VAL A 219 -22.97 -6.34 31.00
C VAL A 219 -22.53 -5.34 32.09
N SER A 220 -21.28 -4.89 32.03
CA SER A 220 -20.74 -3.88 32.96
C SER A 220 -20.70 -2.45 32.38
N GLN A 221 -20.99 -2.27 31.08
CA GLN A 221 -20.98 -0.96 30.43
C GLN A 221 -22.20 -0.74 29.54
N ILE A 222 -22.94 0.34 29.80
CA ILE A 222 -24.13 0.76 29.05
C ILE A 222 -23.83 0.96 27.54
N ALA A 223 -22.55 1.18 27.19
CA ALA A 223 -22.09 1.28 25.81
C ALA A 223 -22.25 -0.03 25.01
N ASP A 224 -22.09 -1.20 25.64
CA ASP A 224 -22.17 -2.49 24.94
C ASP A 224 -23.61 -2.91 24.64
N VAL A 225 -24.57 -2.48 25.47
CA VAL A 225 -26.02 -2.65 25.24
C VAL A 225 -26.52 -1.76 24.11
N LEU A 226 -25.94 -0.57 23.94
CA LEU A 226 -26.28 0.32 22.82
C LEU A 226 -25.70 -0.18 21.49
N CYS A 227 -24.53 -0.84 21.50
CA CYS A 227 -23.96 -1.47 20.31
C CYS A 227 -24.70 -2.76 19.90
N THR A 228 -25.11 -3.61 20.84
CA THR A 228 -25.82 -4.87 20.54
C THR A 228 -27.29 -4.64 20.16
N SER A 229 -28.00 -3.72 20.82
CA SER A 229 -29.37 -3.37 20.44
C SER A 229 -29.49 -2.56 19.14
N ALA A 230 -28.39 -2.00 18.65
CA ALA A 230 -28.31 -1.38 17.33
C ALA A 230 -28.11 -2.40 16.19
N ALA A 231 -27.60 -3.60 16.48
CA ALA A 231 -27.35 -4.64 15.47
C ALA A 231 -28.62 -5.40 15.04
N HIS A 232 -29.65 -5.48 15.89
CA HIS A 232 -30.93 -6.15 15.58
C HIS A 232 -32.06 -5.23 15.10
N ARG A 233 -31.83 -3.92 15.02
CA ARG A 233 -32.74 -3.02 14.28
C ARG A 233 -32.26 -2.98 12.84
N HIS A 234 -33.11 -3.40 11.90
CA HIS A 234 -32.98 -3.31 10.45
C HIS A 234 -31.73 -2.58 9.90
N PRO A 235 -31.02 -3.12 8.89
CA PRO A 235 -29.81 -2.52 8.28
C PRO A 235 -30.12 -1.27 7.42
N ARG A 236 -31.05 -0.41 7.85
CA ARG A 236 -31.50 0.80 7.14
C ARG A 236 -30.98 2.11 7.75
N ARG A 237 -30.08 2.08 8.74
CA ARG A 237 -29.52 3.31 9.38
C ARG A 237 -27.99 3.35 9.56
N GLY A 238 -27.24 2.56 8.80
CA GLY A 238 -25.84 2.92 8.47
C GLY A 238 -25.82 3.79 7.21
N PRO A 239 -24.81 4.63 6.95
CA PRO A 239 -24.65 5.20 5.62
C PRO A 239 -24.56 4.02 4.64
N ARG A 240 -25.56 3.85 3.77
CA ARG A 240 -25.46 2.87 2.68
C ARG A 240 -24.15 3.18 1.96
N LEU A 241 -23.25 2.20 1.86
CA LEU A 241 -22.05 2.34 1.05
C LEU A 241 -22.54 2.65 -0.36
N SER A 242 -22.40 3.91 -0.78
CA SER A 242 -23.00 4.42 -2.02
C SER A 242 -22.54 3.67 -3.27
N THR A 243 -21.46 2.89 -3.17
CA THR A 243 -20.92 2.07 -4.25
C THR A 243 -20.41 0.73 -3.71
N PRO A 244 -20.74 -0.40 -4.37
CA PRO A 244 -20.25 -1.72 -3.96
C PRO A 244 -18.75 -1.84 -4.21
N ALA A 245 -18.08 -2.57 -3.33
CA ALA A 245 -16.66 -2.88 -3.47
C ALA A 245 -16.40 -3.79 -4.68
N GLU A 246 -15.21 -3.68 -5.27
CA GLU A 246 -14.79 -4.56 -6.34
C GLU A 246 -14.36 -5.91 -5.75
N GLU A 247 -14.76 -7.00 -6.41
CA GLU A 247 -14.40 -8.35 -6.00
C GLU A 247 -12.88 -8.58 -6.01
N ALA A 248 -12.41 -9.48 -5.16
CA ALA A 248 -11.00 -9.89 -5.14
C ALA A 248 -10.60 -10.44 -6.52
N GLY A 249 -9.48 -9.96 -7.06
CA GLY A 249 -9.01 -10.29 -8.42
C GLY A 249 -9.50 -9.34 -9.51
N SER A 250 -10.45 -8.44 -9.24
CA SER A 250 -10.97 -7.49 -10.23
C SER A 250 -10.53 -6.04 -9.96
N GLY A 251 -10.31 -5.27 -11.03
CA GLY A 251 -10.03 -3.83 -10.96
C GLY A 251 -8.86 -3.46 -10.03
N LEU A 252 -9.18 -2.71 -8.97
CA LEU A 252 -8.24 -2.24 -7.94
C LEU A 252 -7.84 -3.33 -6.93
N ASN A 253 -8.58 -4.44 -6.87
CA ASN A 253 -8.32 -5.61 -6.04
C ASN A 253 -7.72 -6.79 -6.84
N SER A 254 -7.20 -6.53 -8.04
CA SER A 254 -6.47 -7.51 -8.86
C SER A 254 -5.21 -8.07 -8.19
N PHE A 255 -4.51 -7.25 -7.40
CA PHE A 255 -3.33 -7.65 -6.64
C PHE A 255 -3.60 -7.60 -5.14
N CYS A 256 -3.07 -8.59 -4.42
CA CYS A 256 -3.02 -8.57 -2.97
C CYS A 256 -1.72 -7.89 -2.51
N TYR A 257 -1.77 -7.21 -1.37
CA TYR A 257 -0.63 -6.45 -0.85
C TYR A 257 -0.26 -6.96 0.53
N TYR A 258 1.02 -7.28 0.71
CA TYR A 258 1.59 -7.66 2.00
C TYR A 258 2.49 -6.56 2.50
N VAL A 259 2.46 -6.32 3.81
CA VAL A 259 3.25 -5.29 4.45
C VAL A 259 4.12 -5.91 5.54
N SER A 260 5.39 -5.53 5.56
CA SER A 260 6.25 -5.72 6.73
C SER A 260 6.67 -4.37 7.30
N THR A 261 7.07 -4.37 8.57
CA THR A 261 7.48 -3.15 9.26
C THR A 261 9.00 -3.12 9.37
N SER A 262 9.62 -1.93 9.40
CA SER A 262 11.06 -1.79 9.58
C SER A 262 11.59 -2.44 10.86
N ALA A 263 10.74 -2.53 11.89
CA ALA A 263 11.02 -3.25 13.14
C ALA A 263 11.18 -4.77 12.96
N ASP A 264 10.56 -5.36 11.93
CA ASP A 264 10.63 -6.79 11.61
C ASP A 264 10.37 -7.01 10.10
N PRO A 265 11.41 -6.98 9.25
CA PRO A 265 11.28 -7.11 7.79
C PRO A 265 10.99 -8.55 7.32
N MET A 266 10.93 -9.51 8.26
CA MET A 266 10.65 -10.93 7.98
C MET A 266 9.19 -11.32 8.23
N THR A 267 8.43 -10.50 8.94
CA THR A 267 7.01 -10.77 9.23
C THR A 267 6.15 -9.95 8.28
N TRP A 268 5.36 -10.65 7.47
CA TRP A 268 4.48 -10.04 6.48
C TRP A 268 3.04 -10.21 6.91
N THR A 269 2.28 -9.12 6.86
CA THR A 269 0.85 -9.09 7.15
C THR A 269 0.09 -8.69 5.90
N GLN A 270 -0.92 -9.45 5.52
CA GLN A 270 -1.78 -9.12 4.38
C GLN A 270 -2.63 -7.87 4.67
N LEU A 271 -2.73 -6.96 3.70
CA LEU A 271 -3.65 -5.84 3.75
C LEU A 271 -5.05 -6.27 3.30
N PRO A 272 -6.11 -5.69 3.89
CA PRO A 272 -7.48 -5.93 3.44
C PRO A 272 -7.71 -5.36 2.03
N ASP A 273 -8.77 -5.82 1.38
CA ASP A 273 -9.18 -5.31 0.08
C ASP A 273 -9.68 -3.86 0.16
N VAL A 274 -9.55 -3.14 -0.96
CA VAL A 274 -9.91 -1.72 -1.00
C VAL A 274 -11.40 -1.55 -1.27
N ALA A 275 -12.07 -0.83 -0.37
CA ALA A 275 -13.43 -0.35 -0.61
C ALA A 275 -13.40 1.04 -1.27
N PRO A 276 -14.35 1.36 -2.18
CA PRO A 276 -14.41 2.67 -2.85
C PRO A 276 -14.56 3.84 -1.87
N HIS A 277 -15.25 3.61 -0.75
CA HIS A 277 -15.36 4.56 0.35
C HIS A 277 -13.98 4.95 0.92
N HIS A 278 -13.09 3.98 1.15
CA HIS A 278 -11.74 4.24 1.69
C HIS A 278 -10.94 5.14 0.75
N ILE A 279 -11.05 4.96 -0.57
CA ILE A 279 -10.37 5.79 -1.57
C ILE A 279 -10.94 7.21 -1.58
N THR A 280 -12.27 7.34 -1.54
CA THR A 280 -12.96 8.63 -1.56
C THR A 280 -12.60 9.46 -0.33
N VAL A 281 -12.59 8.86 0.85
CA VAL A 281 -12.16 9.51 2.08
C VAL A 281 -10.65 9.79 2.05
N ALA A 282 -9.82 8.84 1.61
CA ALA A 282 -8.37 9.05 1.53
C ALA A 282 -7.97 10.23 0.63
N ARG A 283 -8.76 10.56 -0.40
CA ARG A 283 -8.55 11.75 -1.24
C ARG A 283 -8.69 13.06 -0.47
N GLN A 284 -9.55 13.08 0.54
CA GLN A 284 -9.83 14.25 1.37
C GLN A 284 -8.96 14.28 2.64
N LEU A 285 -8.35 13.16 3.02
CA LEU A 285 -7.49 13.05 4.19
C LEU A 285 -6.02 13.32 3.85
N ARG A 286 -5.34 13.98 4.79
CA ARG A 286 -3.89 14.17 4.78
C ARG A 286 -3.29 13.75 6.11
N CYS A 287 -3.12 12.44 6.29
CA CYS A 287 -2.60 11.85 7.52
C CYS A 287 -1.20 11.28 7.28
N ARG A 288 -0.30 11.45 8.24
CA ARG A 288 0.98 10.73 8.24
C ARG A 288 0.77 9.34 8.82
N PHE A 289 1.53 8.38 8.30
CA PHE A 289 1.54 7.02 8.82
C PHE A 289 2.28 6.95 10.15
N THR A 290 1.77 6.13 11.07
CA THR A 290 2.40 5.93 12.39
C THR A 290 3.46 4.84 12.33
N GLY A 291 3.23 3.78 11.55
CA GLY A 291 4.02 2.55 11.60
C GLY A 291 3.32 1.41 12.35
N ASN A 292 2.09 1.64 12.84
CA ASN A 292 1.20 0.63 13.38
C ASN A 292 -0.07 0.47 12.52
N LEU A 293 -0.30 -0.73 11.99
CA LEU A 293 -1.39 -1.03 11.05
C LEU A 293 -2.80 -0.89 11.67
N ASP A 294 -2.93 -1.10 12.97
CA ASP A 294 -4.20 -1.02 13.69
C ASP A 294 -4.43 0.35 14.36
N ALA A 295 -3.55 1.32 14.12
CA ALA A 295 -3.76 2.68 14.61
C ALA A 295 -5.00 3.32 13.97
N PRO A 296 -5.82 4.07 14.74
CA PRO A 296 -6.97 4.78 14.18
C PRO A 296 -6.51 5.98 13.35
N VAL A 297 -7.13 6.16 12.18
CA VAL A 297 -6.83 7.31 11.31
C VAL A 297 -7.67 8.50 11.73
N HIS A 298 -7.02 9.52 12.28
CA HIS A 298 -7.68 10.76 12.68
C HIS A 298 -7.83 11.72 11.49
N GLY A 299 -9.05 12.16 11.23
CA GLY A 299 -9.34 13.15 10.19
C GLY A 299 -10.83 13.36 9.98
N HIS A 300 -11.17 14.39 9.21
CA HIS A 300 -12.52 14.63 8.70
C HIS A 300 -12.48 14.61 7.17
N PRO A 301 -13.30 13.79 6.49
CA PRO A 301 -14.31 12.87 7.03
C PRO A 301 -13.68 11.67 7.75
N ARG A 302 -14.42 11.03 8.66
CA ARG A 302 -13.91 9.85 9.37
C ARG A 302 -13.73 8.71 8.38
N LEU A 303 -12.57 8.07 8.42
CA LEU A 303 -12.34 6.81 7.72
C LEU A 303 -13.02 5.68 8.48
N LEU A 304 -13.79 4.85 7.76
CA LEU A 304 -14.26 3.58 8.28
C LEU A 304 -13.08 2.60 8.30
N GLY A 305 -12.46 2.41 9.47
CA GLY A 305 -11.36 1.47 9.66
C GLY A 305 -10.06 2.09 10.19
N CYS A 306 -9.02 1.26 10.29
CA CYS A 306 -7.70 1.61 10.81
C CYS A 306 -6.68 1.98 9.71
N GLU A 307 -5.43 2.25 10.11
CA GLU A 307 -4.32 2.64 9.24
C GLU A 307 -4.08 1.68 8.07
N LYS A 308 -4.27 0.36 8.27
CA LYS A 308 -4.20 -0.65 7.19
C LYS A 308 -5.11 -0.35 5.99
N HIS A 309 -6.34 0.13 6.24
CA HIS A 309 -7.28 0.49 5.17
C HIS A 309 -6.86 1.78 4.46
N TYR A 310 -6.31 2.74 5.21
CA TYR A 310 -5.75 3.96 4.63
C TYR A 310 -4.52 3.68 3.79
N LEU A 311 -3.62 2.82 4.27
CA LEU A 311 -2.42 2.40 3.55
C LEU A 311 -2.80 1.71 2.24
N ARG A 312 -3.74 0.75 2.28
CA ARG A 312 -4.27 0.08 1.08
C ARG A 312 -4.88 1.06 0.08
N ALA A 313 -5.66 2.04 0.56
CA ALA A 313 -6.26 3.07 -0.29
C ALA A 313 -5.20 3.99 -0.92
N GLN A 314 -4.15 4.35 -0.18
CA GLN A 314 -3.03 5.14 -0.71
C GLN A 314 -2.22 4.36 -1.74
N ILE A 315 -1.97 3.08 -1.51
CA ILE A 315 -1.31 2.20 -2.49
C ILE A 315 -2.11 2.16 -3.79
N ALA A 316 -3.43 1.94 -3.74
CA ALA A 316 -4.28 1.93 -4.93
C ALA A 316 -4.19 3.26 -5.72
N ARG A 317 -4.23 4.40 -5.01
CA ARG A 317 -4.10 5.73 -5.61
C ARG A 317 -2.73 5.95 -6.25
N ILE A 318 -1.65 5.56 -5.57
CA ILE A 318 -0.28 5.73 -6.07
C ILE A 318 -0.05 4.82 -7.27
N THR A 319 -0.43 3.54 -7.19
CA THR A 319 -0.29 2.58 -8.29
C THR A 319 -1.05 3.06 -9.53
N SER A 320 -2.31 3.48 -9.39
CA SER A 320 -3.11 3.99 -10.53
C SER A 320 -2.51 5.23 -11.20
N SER A 321 -1.87 6.12 -10.43
CA SER A 321 -1.35 7.39 -10.95
C SER A 321 0.09 7.33 -11.43
N CYS A 322 0.86 6.32 -11.01
CA CYS A 322 2.31 6.31 -11.18
C CYS A 322 2.87 5.03 -11.81
N ARG A 323 2.05 4.01 -12.06
CA ARG A 323 2.50 2.80 -12.75
C ARG A 323 2.59 3.09 -14.25
N ILE A 324 3.82 3.33 -14.69
CA ILE A 324 4.15 3.69 -16.07
C ILE A 324 5.12 2.68 -16.67
N ALA A 325 5.09 2.54 -17.99
CA ALA A 325 6.03 1.74 -18.77
C ALA A 325 6.59 2.57 -19.93
N PRO A 326 7.75 2.19 -20.49
CA PRO A 326 8.21 2.70 -21.78
C PRO A 326 7.15 2.48 -22.88
N SER A 327 7.03 3.42 -23.80
CA SER A 327 6.07 3.35 -24.92
C SER A 327 6.29 2.10 -25.77
N GLN A 328 5.23 1.52 -26.35
CA GLN A 328 5.29 0.34 -27.23
C GLN A 328 5.70 -0.98 -26.53
N MET A 329 5.66 -1.05 -25.20
CA MET A 329 5.85 -2.32 -24.46
C MET A 329 4.59 -3.19 -24.41
N TYR A 330 3.42 -2.58 -24.54
CA TYR A 330 2.11 -3.21 -24.42
C TYR A 330 1.19 -2.75 -25.52
N THR A 331 0.26 -3.63 -25.88
CA THR A 331 -0.92 -3.37 -26.71
C THR A 331 -2.18 -3.67 -25.92
N THR A 332 -3.28 -3.04 -26.32
CA THR A 332 -4.58 -3.19 -25.66
C THR A 332 -5.65 -3.24 -26.73
N GLU A 333 -6.51 -4.25 -26.64
CA GLU A 333 -7.72 -4.36 -27.46
C GLU A 333 -8.86 -3.65 -26.74
N GLY A 334 -9.66 -2.84 -27.46
CA GLY A 334 -10.86 -2.18 -26.90
C GLY A 334 -10.63 -0.99 -25.96
N ALA A 335 -9.38 -0.51 -25.79
CA ALA A 335 -9.11 0.66 -24.94
C ALA A 335 -9.61 1.99 -25.53
N ILE A 336 -9.73 2.06 -26.86
CA ILE A 336 -10.28 3.21 -27.58
C ILE A 336 -11.53 2.68 -28.28
N PRO A 337 -12.72 3.28 -28.05
CA PRO A 337 -13.90 2.94 -28.81
C PRO A 337 -13.59 3.13 -30.29
N GLU A 338 -13.85 2.13 -31.11
CA GLU A 338 -13.70 2.26 -32.56
C GLU A 338 -14.48 3.50 -32.99
N PRO A 339 -13.86 4.43 -33.74
CA PRO A 339 -14.60 5.57 -34.23
C PRO A 339 -15.76 5.02 -35.04
N GLU A 340 -17.00 5.33 -34.65
CA GLU A 340 -18.14 5.17 -35.54
C GLU A 340 -17.71 5.83 -36.86
N GLU A 341 -17.76 5.07 -37.96
CA GLU A 341 -17.36 5.50 -39.29
C GLU A 341 -18.30 6.62 -39.77
N GLU A 342 -18.24 7.80 -39.15
CA GLU A 342 -18.69 9.02 -39.78
C GLU A 342 -17.66 9.32 -40.87
N GLU A 343 -18.00 8.90 -42.10
CA GLU A 343 -17.27 9.20 -43.32
C GLU A 343 -17.09 10.73 -43.48
N GLU A 344 -16.04 11.28 -42.87
CA GLU A 344 -15.52 12.58 -43.27
C GLU A 344 -14.61 12.40 -44.48
N ASP A 345 -15.14 12.84 -45.62
CA ASP A 345 -14.60 12.89 -46.99
C ASP A 345 -13.31 13.74 -47.13
N ASP A 346 -12.28 13.46 -46.35
CA ASP A 346 -10.95 14.02 -46.52
C ASP A 346 -9.98 13.11 -45.76
N GLY A 347 -9.15 12.31 -46.46
CA GLY A 347 -8.24 11.28 -45.94
C GLY A 347 -7.16 11.71 -44.92
N LYS A 348 -7.54 12.46 -43.89
CA LYS A 348 -6.77 12.81 -42.70
C LYS A 348 -7.27 11.91 -41.58
N VAL A 349 -6.44 10.94 -41.20
CA VAL A 349 -6.64 10.12 -40.00
C VAL A 349 -6.85 11.04 -38.80
N ARG A 350 -8.04 11.01 -38.18
CA ARG A 350 -8.32 11.77 -36.95
C ARG A 350 -7.34 11.30 -35.87
N PRO A 351 -6.69 12.20 -35.12
CA PRO A 351 -5.84 11.79 -34.02
C PRO A 351 -6.68 11.02 -32.99
N PRO A 352 -6.09 10.03 -32.30
CA PRO A 352 -6.82 9.24 -31.32
C PRO A 352 -7.43 10.14 -30.23
N PRO A 353 -8.64 9.81 -29.73
CA PRO A 353 -9.30 10.63 -28.73
C PRO A 353 -8.44 10.73 -27.46
N THR A 354 -8.35 11.94 -26.91
CA THR A 354 -7.56 12.21 -25.69
C THR A 354 -8.30 11.81 -24.42
N SER A 355 -9.62 11.59 -24.50
CA SER A 355 -10.47 11.15 -23.39
C SER A 355 -11.53 10.16 -23.88
N VAL A 356 -11.76 9.11 -23.12
CA VAL A 356 -12.73 8.03 -23.38
C VAL A 356 -13.67 7.93 -22.18
N PRO A 357 -14.95 7.56 -22.35
CA PRO A 357 -15.82 7.24 -21.22
C PRO A 357 -15.22 6.15 -20.32
N ALA A 358 -15.50 6.21 -19.03
CA ALA A 358 -15.02 5.20 -18.07
C ALA A 358 -15.40 3.78 -18.50
N TYR A 359 -14.45 2.85 -18.37
CA TYR A 359 -14.63 1.47 -18.81
C TYR A 359 -15.57 0.68 -17.88
N THR A 360 -16.38 -0.20 -18.47
CA THR A 360 -17.19 -1.20 -17.74
C THR A 360 -16.32 -2.37 -17.25
N ALA A 361 -15.34 -2.79 -18.05
CA ALA A 361 -14.32 -3.76 -17.71
C ALA A 361 -12.93 -3.21 -18.07
N VAL A 362 -11.92 -3.48 -17.24
CA VAL A 362 -10.55 -3.01 -17.51
C VAL A 362 -10.01 -3.72 -18.76
N PRO A 363 -9.60 -3.00 -19.81
CA PRO A 363 -9.02 -3.62 -21.00
C PRO A 363 -7.77 -4.45 -20.67
N PRO A 364 -7.59 -5.65 -21.25
CA PRO A 364 -6.42 -6.47 -20.98
C PRO A 364 -5.14 -5.81 -21.54
N LEU A 365 -4.07 -5.84 -20.74
CA LEU A 365 -2.72 -5.48 -21.19
C LEU A 365 -2.06 -6.71 -21.81
N LEU A 366 -1.81 -6.67 -23.12
CA LEU A 366 -1.09 -7.72 -23.82
C LEU A 366 0.36 -7.27 -24.02
N PRO A 367 1.37 -8.09 -23.65
CA PRO A 367 2.76 -7.82 -23.99
C PRO A 367 2.91 -7.71 -25.51
N GLN A 368 3.71 -6.75 -25.96
CA GLN A 368 3.96 -6.56 -27.39
C GLN A 368 4.69 -7.78 -28.00
N GLU A 369 4.10 -8.37 -29.03
CA GLU A 369 4.73 -9.42 -29.84
C GLU A 369 5.65 -8.81 -30.91
N GLN A 370 6.64 -9.58 -31.36
CA GLN A 370 7.51 -9.16 -32.46
C GLN A 370 6.69 -9.10 -33.75
N PRO A 371 6.56 -7.93 -34.39
CA PRO A 371 5.82 -7.82 -35.64
C PRO A 371 6.55 -8.57 -36.76
N ASP A 372 5.79 -9.09 -37.72
CA ASP A 372 6.35 -9.69 -38.93
C ASP A 372 7.18 -8.66 -39.70
N GLU A 373 8.41 -9.00 -40.07
CA GLU A 373 9.34 -8.08 -40.74
C GLU A 373 8.83 -7.60 -42.12
N GLU A 374 7.89 -8.33 -42.71
CA GLU A 374 7.27 -8.02 -44.01
C GLU A 374 6.14 -6.98 -43.90
N ASP A 375 5.56 -6.79 -42.71
CA ASP A 375 4.53 -5.79 -42.45
C ASP A 375 5.14 -4.45 -42.01
N THR A 376 5.33 -3.56 -42.99
CA THR A 376 5.93 -2.24 -42.74
C THR A 376 5.11 -1.36 -41.80
N ASP A 377 3.80 -1.57 -41.73
CA ASP A 377 2.89 -0.76 -40.92
C ASP A 377 2.94 -1.23 -39.46
N ALA A 378 2.93 -2.54 -39.22
CA ALA A 378 3.13 -3.11 -37.90
C ALA A 378 4.51 -2.77 -37.31
N VAL A 379 5.57 -2.82 -38.15
CA VAL A 379 6.93 -2.44 -37.73
C VAL A 379 7.02 -0.95 -37.38
N ALA A 380 6.29 -0.07 -38.06
CA ALA A 380 6.31 1.37 -37.79
C ALA A 380 5.70 1.71 -36.40
N VAL A 381 4.64 1.02 -36.00
CA VAL A 381 3.97 1.23 -34.70
C VAL A 381 4.88 0.87 -33.53
N VAL A 382 5.75 -0.13 -33.69
CA VAL A 382 6.57 -0.75 -32.63
C VAL A 382 8.06 -0.47 -32.85
N GLN A 383 8.41 0.50 -33.70
CA GLN A 383 9.77 0.71 -34.17
C GLN A 383 10.77 0.96 -33.03
N SER A 384 10.39 1.73 -32.01
CA SER A 384 11.25 2.07 -30.87
C SER A 384 11.45 0.88 -29.95
N TRP A 385 10.42 0.06 -29.76
CA TRP A 385 10.54 -1.20 -29.04
C TRP A 385 11.41 -2.19 -29.81
N LEU A 386 11.21 -2.38 -31.11
CA LEU A 386 11.89 -3.39 -31.93
C LEU A 386 13.39 -3.08 -32.13
N ARG A 387 13.72 -1.84 -32.52
CA ARG A 387 15.10 -1.42 -32.79
C ARG A 387 15.86 -1.00 -31.53
N GLY A 388 15.15 -0.89 -30.42
CA GLY A 388 15.63 -0.33 -29.16
C GLY A 388 15.50 1.20 -29.15
N TYR A 389 15.07 1.74 -28.00
CA TYR A 389 14.84 3.17 -27.82
C TYR A 389 16.06 4.01 -28.16
N ALA A 390 15.85 5.07 -28.92
CA ALA A 390 16.92 5.99 -29.31
C ALA A 390 17.53 6.68 -28.07
N LYS A 391 18.78 7.12 -28.20
CA LYS A 391 19.43 7.92 -27.15
C LYS A 391 18.56 9.16 -26.89
N GLU A 392 18.13 9.33 -25.64
CA GLU A 392 17.29 10.44 -25.15
C GLU A 392 15.79 10.38 -25.46
N GLU A 393 15.29 9.34 -26.13
CA GLU A 393 13.85 9.17 -26.36
C GLU A 393 13.07 9.10 -25.04
N LEU A 394 13.56 8.29 -24.09
CA LEU A 394 12.98 8.14 -22.75
C LEU A 394 13.28 9.32 -21.80
N MET A 395 14.00 10.35 -22.25
CA MET A 395 14.09 11.62 -21.52
C MET A 395 12.87 12.52 -21.77
N GLN A 396 12.03 12.15 -22.74
CA GLN A 396 10.81 12.87 -23.07
C GLN A 396 9.60 12.17 -22.48
N ALA A 397 8.60 12.95 -22.08
CA ALA A 397 7.34 12.42 -21.55
C ALA A 397 6.60 11.52 -22.55
N LYS A 398 6.77 11.74 -23.87
CA LYS A 398 6.13 10.92 -24.90
C LYS A 398 6.62 9.47 -24.95
N GLY A 399 7.81 9.19 -24.43
CA GLY A 399 8.38 7.84 -24.38
C GLY A 399 7.80 6.96 -23.27
N TRP A 400 6.80 7.43 -22.53
CA TRP A 400 6.24 6.73 -21.38
C TRP A 400 4.71 6.75 -21.42
N VAL A 401 4.10 5.64 -21.02
CA VAL A 401 2.65 5.42 -21.03
C VAL A 401 2.16 4.89 -19.69
N HIS A 402 0.93 5.22 -19.31
CA HIS A 402 0.28 4.66 -18.11
C HIS A 402 -0.21 3.23 -18.37
N ILE A 403 0.11 2.31 -17.45
CA ILE A 403 -0.30 0.89 -17.54
C ILE A 403 -1.29 0.50 -16.43
N ALA A 404 -1.56 1.35 -15.45
CA ALA A 404 -2.58 1.06 -14.45
C ALA A 404 -3.93 1.70 -14.84
N PRO A 405 -5.07 1.10 -14.43
CA PRO A 405 -6.37 1.71 -14.64
C PRO A 405 -6.50 3.01 -13.84
N THR A 406 -7.19 4.00 -14.42
CA THR A 406 -7.46 5.27 -13.75
C THR A 406 -8.55 5.09 -12.70
N VAL A 407 -8.31 5.57 -11.47
CA VAL A 407 -9.31 5.49 -10.39
C VAL A 407 -10.33 6.62 -10.55
N LEU A 408 -11.60 6.26 -10.74
CA LEU A 408 -12.75 7.15 -10.91
C LEU A 408 -13.07 7.96 -9.66
N ARG A 409 -13.91 9.00 -9.77
CA ARG A 409 -14.35 9.81 -8.61
C ARG A 409 -15.07 9.00 -7.54
N CYS A 410 -15.81 7.97 -7.94
CA CYS A 410 -16.48 7.04 -7.04
C CYS A 410 -15.52 6.11 -6.25
N GLY A 411 -14.23 6.05 -6.61
CA GLY A 411 -13.24 5.22 -5.94
C GLY A 411 -13.11 3.79 -6.49
N ARG A 412 -13.62 3.55 -7.71
CA ARG A 412 -13.49 2.29 -8.45
C ARG A 412 -12.59 2.44 -9.68
N ALA A 413 -12.11 1.34 -10.24
CA ALA A 413 -11.47 1.32 -11.57
C ALA A 413 -12.51 1.25 -12.70
N THR A 414 -13.63 0.59 -12.45
CA THR A 414 -14.72 0.42 -13.42
C THR A 414 -15.97 1.21 -13.02
N VAL A 415 -16.81 1.50 -14.02
CA VAL A 415 -18.14 2.07 -13.79
C VAL A 415 -18.92 1.16 -12.82
N PRO A 416 -19.55 1.71 -11.77
CA PRO A 416 -20.34 0.91 -10.85
C PRO A 416 -21.49 0.21 -11.62
N PRO A 417 -21.81 -1.05 -11.29
CA PRO A 417 -23.00 -1.68 -11.85
C PRO A 417 -24.22 -0.81 -11.49
N PRO A 418 -25.22 -0.73 -12.37
CA PRO A 418 -26.46 -0.05 -12.05
C PRO A 418 -27.00 -0.65 -10.73
N PRO A 419 -27.55 0.19 -9.83
CA PRO A 419 -28.19 -0.35 -8.63
C PRO A 419 -29.24 -1.35 -9.10
N GLU A 420 -29.22 -2.55 -8.51
CA GLU A 420 -30.36 -3.47 -8.61
C GLU A 420 -31.53 -2.67 -8.03
N GLU A 421 -32.41 -2.19 -8.89
CA GLU A 421 -33.71 -1.71 -8.46
C GLU A 421 -34.33 -2.92 -7.77
N GLU A 422 -34.38 -2.91 -6.42
CA GLU A 422 -35.34 -3.74 -5.70
C GLU A 422 -36.65 -3.45 -6.44
N GLU A 423 -37.18 -4.43 -7.18
CA GLU A 423 -38.50 -4.32 -7.79
C GLU A 423 -39.42 -3.96 -6.64
N ASP A 424 -39.70 -2.65 -6.49
CA ASP A 424 -40.75 -2.18 -5.62
C ASP A 424 -41.96 -2.92 -6.16
N VAL A 425 -42.40 -3.92 -5.41
CA VAL A 425 -43.67 -4.60 -5.61
C VAL A 425 -44.72 -3.51 -5.47
N GLN A 426 -44.95 -2.76 -6.56
CA GLN A 426 -46.10 -1.92 -6.77
C GLN A 426 -47.28 -2.88 -6.83
N GLY A 427 -47.81 -3.18 -5.65
CA GLY A 427 -49.13 -3.76 -5.50
C GLY A 427 -50.14 -2.83 -6.15
N GLU A 428 -50.75 -3.34 -7.20
CA GLU A 428 -52.11 -3.11 -7.70
C GLU A 428 -52.73 -1.71 -7.55
N GLU A 429 -52.95 -1.10 -8.73
CA GLU A 429 -54.07 -0.24 -9.10
C GLU A 429 -54.94 0.35 -7.97
N GLY A 430 -54.68 1.62 -7.64
CA GLY A 430 -55.65 2.52 -7.04
C GLY A 430 -55.88 3.72 -7.96
N GLU A 431 -57.05 3.80 -8.58
CA GLU A 431 -57.61 5.07 -9.07
C GLU A 431 -57.57 6.08 -7.91
N ASP A 432 -56.81 7.17 -8.06
CA ASP A 432 -57.20 8.55 -7.74
C ASP A 432 -55.99 9.49 -7.95
N GLY A 433 -56.23 10.61 -8.62
CA GLY A 433 -55.17 11.46 -9.20
C GLY A 433 -54.18 12.06 -8.20
N GLU A 434 -52.96 11.54 -8.19
CA GLU A 434 -51.77 12.20 -7.64
C GLU A 434 -51.02 12.99 -8.73
N PRO A 435 -50.38 14.11 -8.38
CA PRO A 435 -49.60 14.90 -9.33
C PRO A 435 -48.42 14.09 -9.83
N VAL A 436 -48.31 13.95 -11.15
CA VAL A 436 -47.20 13.33 -11.88
C VAL A 436 -45.87 13.75 -11.23
N ALA A 437 -45.22 12.81 -10.54
CA ALA A 437 -43.88 13.01 -10.03
C ALA A 437 -42.99 13.50 -11.18
N PRO A 438 -42.11 14.51 -10.96
CA PRO A 438 -41.24 15.00 -12.01
C PRO A 438 -40.45 13.81 -12.59
N PRO A 439 -40.20 13.80 -13.92
CA PRO A 439 -39.45 12.72 -14.54
C PRO A 439 -38.12 12.52 -13.80
N PRO A 440 -37.67 11.26 -13.59
CA PRO A 440 -36.43 11.00 -12.90
C PRO A 440 -35.31 11.84 -13.56
N PRO A 441 -34.40 12.43 -12.77
CA PRO A 441 -33.32 13.23 -13.32
C PRO A 441 -32.54 12.40 -14.34
N PRO A 442 -32.09 13.00 -15.46
CA PRO A 442 -31.31 12.27 -16.46
C PRO A 442 -30.08 11.64 -15.78
N PRO A 443 -29.67 10.42 -16.19
CA PRO A 443 -28.51 9.77 -15.61
C PRO A 443 -27.29 10.69 -15.71
N PRO A 444 -26.42 10.70 -14.69
CA PRO A 444 -25.22 11.54 -14.72
C PRO A 444 -24.38 11.18 -15.95
N ALA A 445 -23.88 12.21 -16.65
CA ALA A 445 -22.98 12.00 -17.79
C ALA A 445 -21.79 11.12 -17.37
N PRO A 446 -21.35 10.18 -18.24
CA PRO A 446 -20.26 9.27 -17.91
C PRO A 446 -18.98 10.05 -17.60
N GLU A 447 -18.25 9.58 -16.59
CA GLU A 447 -16.95 10.16 -16.25
C GLU A 447 -15.96 9.91 -17.39
N MET A 448 -15.36 10.97 -17.92
CA MET A 448 -14.36 10.88 -18.98
C MET A 448 -12.97 10.68 -18.37
N ILE A 449 -12.26 9.65 -18.82
CA ILE A 449 -10.92 9.29 -18.37
C ILE A 449 -9.91 9.34 -19.53
N ALA A 450 -8.62 9.41 -19.20
CA ALA A 450 -7.58 9.22 -20.21
C ALA A 450 -7.62 7.75 -20.68
N PRO A 451 -7.46 7.48 -21.98
CA PRO A 451 -7.44 6.12 -22.49
C PRO A 451 -6.28 5.33 -21.87
N PHE A 452 -6.44 4.01 -21.83
CA PHE A 452 -5.38 3.11 -21.43
C PHE A 452 -4.17 3.25 -22.37
N LEU A 453 -2.95 3.07 -21.85
CA LEU A 453 -1.70 3.38 -22.56
C LEU A 453 -1.57 4.85 -23.02
N SER A 454 -2.30 5.77 -22.41
CA SER A 454 -2.12 7.21 -22.65
C SER A 454 -0.70 7.66 -22.28
N SER A 455 -0.15 8.53 -23.13
CA SER A 455 1.16 9.16 -22.90
C SER A 455 1.11 10.06 -21.67
N ILE A 456 2.11 9.95 -20.80
CA ILE A 456 2.23 10.79 -19.59
C ILE A 456 2.43 12.28 -19.93
N SER A 457 2.69 12.61 -21.19
CA SER A 457 2.74 14.01 -21.65
C SER A 457 1.37 14.70 -21.57
N LEU A 458 0.28 13.94 -21.53
CA LEU A 458 -1.09 14.46 -21.40
C LEU A 458 -1.50 14.68 -19.94
N ASP A 459 -0.67 14.31 -18.98
CA ASP A 459 -0.94 14.50 -17.56
C ASP A 459 -1.05 15.98 -17.19
N ALA A 460 -1.98 16.29 -16.29
CA ALA A 460 -2.18 17.65 -15.79
C ALA A 460 -0.91 18.19 -15.12
N ALA A 461 -0.41 19.32 -15.63
CA ALA A 461 0.74 20.01 -15.04
C ALA A 461 0.41 20.55 -13.63
N LEU A 462 1.42 20.58 -12.77
CA LEU A 462 1.34 21.15 -11.43
C LEU A 462 1.35 22.67 -11.52
N THR A 463 0.36 23.32 -10.89
CA THR A 463 0.23 24.78 -10.88
C THR A 463 0.63 25.39 -9.55
N TYR A 464 1.74 26.13 -9.53
CA TYR A 464 2.20 26.83 -8.33
C TYR A 464 2.00 28.34 -8.48
N SER A 465 1.12 28.92 -7.65
CA SER A 465 0.83 30.37 -7.68
C SER A 465 2.01 31.24 -7.26
N CYS A 466 2.95 30.68 -6.48
CA CYS A 466 4.09 31.40 -5.90
C CYS A 466 5.45 31.09 -6.57
N HIS A 467 5.47 30.33 -7.66
CA HIS A 467 6.71 29.94 -8.34
C HIS A 467 6.93 30.70 -9.64
N SER A 468 8.19 30.91 -10.03
CA SER A 468 8.55 31.64 -11.27
C SER A 468 8.09 30.93 -12.54
N ARG A 469 8.02 29.59 -12.51
CA ARG A 469 7.29 28.78 -13.49
C ARG A 469 5.95 28.39 -12.89
N SER A 470 4.87 29.00 -13.38
CA SER A 470 3.51 28.74 -12.91
C SER A 470 3.06 27.31 -13.22
N HIS A 471 3.54 26.72 -14.32
CA HIS A 471 3.24 25.35 -14.73
C HIS A 471 4.53 24.51 -14.75
N ILE A 472 4.53 23.45 -13.95
CA ILE A 472 5.61 22.46 -13.91
C ILE A 472 5.03 21.12 -14.38
N PRO A 473 5.67 20.40 -15.32
CA PRO A 473 5.17 19.10 -15.74
C PRO A 473 5.07 18.13 -14.55
N ALA A 474 4.10 17.22 -14.57
CA ALA A 474 3.89 16.24 -13.50
C ALA A 474 5.07 15.27 -13.30
N TRP A 475 5.95 15.14 -14.30
CA TRP A 475 7.04 14.18 -14.34
C TRP A 475 8.39 14.84 -14.62
N THR A 476 9.45 14.25 -14.06
CA THR A 476 10.84 14.65 -14.34
C THR A 476 11.67 13.44 -14.73
N PHE A 477 12.58 13.61 -15.68
CA PHE A 477 13.38 12.51 -16.23
C PHE A 477 14.86 12.72 -15.93
N ARG A 478 15.56 11.62 -15.63
CA ARG A 478 17.01 11.59 -15.44
C ARG A 478 17.58 10.41 -16.20
N LYS A 479 18.75 10.61 -16.81
CA LYS A 479 19.56 9.54 -17.37
C LYS A 479 20.73 9.28 -16.44
N ALA A 480 20.95 8.01 -16.10
CA ALA A 480 22.14 7.59 -15.40
C ALA A 480 23.28 7.42 -16.41
N TYR A 481 24.39 8.13 -16.18
CA TYR A 481 25.59 8.01 -17.00
C TYR A 481 26.58 7.09 -16.30
N GLN A 482 26.76 5.87 -16.81
CA GLN A 482 27.83 4.99 -16.31
C GLN A 482 29.07 5.08 -17.20
N VAL A 483 28.90 4.99 -18.53
CA VAL A 483 29.97 5.15 -19.55
C VAL A 483 29.35 5.72 -20.84
N GLU A 484 29.98 6.71 -21.46
CA GLU A 484 29.48 7.43 -22.65
C GLU A 484 29.29 6.53 -23.90
N GLY A 485 29.95 5.36 -23.91
CA GLY A 485 29.85 4.32 -24.95
C GLY A 485 29.13 3.04 -24.53
N SER A 486 28.47 2.99 -23.37
CA SER A 486 27.72 1.80 -22.95
C SER A 486 26.55 1.53 -23.91
N THR A 487 26.36 0.26 -24.28
CA THR A 487 25.17 -0.19 -25.01
C THR A 487 23.91 -0.17 -24.15
N VAL A 488 24.09 -0.21 -22.82
CA VAL A 488 23.01 -0.14 -21.84
C VAL A 488 22.86 1.28 -21.32
N ALA A 489 21.65 1.82 -21.40
CA ALA A 489 21.28 3.11 -20.83
C ALA A 489 20.18 2.93 -19.77
N VAL A 490 20.32 3.65 -18.65
CA VAL A 490 19.33 3.63 -17.56
C VAL A 490 18.66 5.00 -17.49
N TYR A 491 17.35 5.02 -17.61
CA TYR A 491 16.50 6.19 -17.48
C TYR A 491 15.66 6.05 -16.22
N VAL A 492 15.38 7.16 -15.54
CA VAL A 492 14.49 7.20 -14.38
C VAL A 492 13.50 8.34 -14.56
N ALA A 493 12.22 8.00 -14.53
CA ALA A 493 11.10 8.92 -14.47
C ALA A 493 10.65 9.07 -13.01
N LYS A 494 10.51 10.31 -12.53
CA LYS A 494 10.04 10.61 -11.17
C LYS A 494 8.76 11.43 -11.21
N SER A 495 7.76 11.02 -10.44
CA SER A 495 6.54 11.79 -10.27
C SER A 495 6.76 12.96 -9.32
N LEU A 496 6.26 14.13 -9.70
CA LEU A 496 6.16 15.30 -8.82
C LEU A 496 4.80 15.36 -8.10
N VAL A 497 3.74 14.79 -8.69
CA VAL A 497 2.41 14.68 -8.07
C VAL A 497 2.47 13.79 -6.83
N TRP A 498 3.20 12.67 -6.93
CA TRP A 498 3.46 11.74 -5.85
C TRP A 498 4.95 11.69 -5.55
N PRO A 499 5.47 12.61 -4.71
CA PRO A 499 6.87 12.61 -4.31
C PRO A 499 7.25 11.25 -3.72
N GLY A 500 8.27 10.63 -4.32
CA GLY A 500 8.75 9.31 -3.94
C GLY A 500 8.47 8.22 -4.97
N ALA A 501 7.52 8.42 -5.90
CA ALA A 501 7.31 7.49 -7.00
C ALA A 501 8.39 7.67 -8.07
N ALA A 502 9.11 6.60 -8.39
CA ALA A 502 10.08 6.57 -9.45
C ALA A 502 10.02 5.26 -10.23
N THR A 503 10.17 5.35 -11.56
CA THR A 503 10.24 4.20 -12.45
C THR A 503 11.56 4.23 -13.19
N TYR A 504 12.34 3.15 -13.14
CA TYR A 504 13.49 3.02 -14.02
C TYR A 504 13.09 2.33 -15.32
N ALA A 505 13.83 2.61 -16.39
CA ALA A 505 13.84 1.83 -17.62
C ALA A 505 15.29 1.63 -18.07
N VAL A 506 15.66 0.38 -18.29
CA VAL A 506 16.96 -0.06 -18.80
C VAL A 506 16.77 -0.48 -20.25
N THR A 507 17.40 0.24 -21.16
CA THR A 507 17.38 -0.06 -22.58
C THR A 507 18.74 -0.58 -23.01
N THR A 508 18.75 -1.61 -23.84
CA THR A 508 19.98 -2.15 -24.44
C THR A 508 19.92 -1.91 -25.94
N ALA A 509 20.88 -1.17 -26.49
CA ALA A 509 20.94 -0.89 -27.91
C ALA A 509 20.94 -2.19 -28.74
N GLY A 510 20.01 -2.30 -29.69
CA GLY A 510 19.88 -3.46 -30.57
C GLY A 510 19.17 -4.68 -29.98
N ARG A 511 18.58 -4.59 -28.78
CA ARG A 511 17.64 -5.59 -28.27
C ARG A 511 16.23 -5.00 -28.21
N PRO A 512 15.20 -5.80 -28.54
CA PRO A 512 13.84 -5.35 -28.42
C PRO A 512 13.43 -5.17 -26.96
N GLY A 513 12.67 -4.12 -26.69
CA GLY A 513 12.10 -3.83 -25.38
C GLY A 513 13.05 -3.19 -24.36
N ALA A 514 12.51 -3.00 -23.16
CA ALA A 514 13.20 -2.42 -22.02
C ALA A 514 12.82 -3.16 -20.73
N SER A 515 13.79 -3.37 -19.84
CA SER A 515 13.50 -3.79 -18.48
C SER A 515 13.13 -2.55 -17.68
N TYR A 516 11.96 -2.56 -17.04
CA TYR A 516 11.49 -1.41 -16.28
C TYR A 516 10.81 -1.86 -15.01
N GLN A 517 10.81 -1.01 -14.00
CA GLN A 517 10.14 -1.28 -12.73
C GLN A 517 9.82 0.04 -12.03
N MET A 518 8.61 0.11 -11.45
CA MET A 518 8.21 1.20 -10.57
C MET A 518 8.54 0.84 -9.11
N VAL A 519 9.05 1.80 -8.35
CA VAL A 519 9.17 1.72 -6.89
C VAL A 519 8.69 3.02 -6.28
N TYR A 520 7.93 2.92 -5.19
CA TYR A 520 7.57 4.07 -4.37
C TYR A 520 8.44 4.14 -3.11
N CYS A 521 9.12 5.25 -2.84
CA CYS A 521 9.81 5.48 -1.56
C CYS A 521 9.46 6.87 -1.04
N GLY A 522 8.57 6.97 -0.05
CA GLY A 522 8.16 8.27 0.49
C GLY A 522 7.06 8.21 1.55
N THR A 523 6.47 9.36 1.87
CA THR A 523 5.51 9.51 2.98
C THR A 523 4.07 9.10 2.64
N GLY A 524 3.79 8.67 1.41
CA GLY A 524 2.45 8.37 0.91
C GLY A 524 1.53 9.60 0.79
N LEU A 525 2.09 10.81 0.72
CA LEU A 525 1.31 12.06 0.62
C LEU A 525 1.38 12.65 -0.78
N LYS A 526 0.22 13.02 -1.32
CA LYS A 526 0.12 13.73 -2.60
C LYS A 526 0.61 15.19 -2.44
N ASP A 527 1.29 15.70 -3.47
CA ASP A 527 1.65 17.13 -3.52
C ASP A 527 0.39 17.99 -3.71
N LEU A 528 0.31 19.10 -2.97
CA LEU A 528 -0.79 20.04 -2.99
C LEU A 528 -0.51 21.26 -3.87
N GLN A 529 0.57 21.24 -4.66
CA GLN A 529 0.90 22.33 -5.60
C GLN A 529 1.07 23.69 -4.91
N GLY A 530 1.57 23.67 -3.67
CA GLY A 530 1.71 24.88 -2.85
C GLY A 530 0.42 25.35 -2.16
N ALA A 531 -0.71 24.65 -2.33
CA ALA A 531 -1.91 24.87 -1.52
C ALA A 531 -1.75 24.27 -0.12
N TYR A 532 -2.32 24.94 0.88
CA TYR A 532 -2.45 24.37 2.22
C TYR A 532 -3.57 23.34 2.22
N TYR A 533 -3.37 22.27 2.98
CA TYR A 533 -4.45 21.35 3.27
C TYR A 533 -5.52 22.05 4.11
N ALA A 534 -6.72 22.15 3.56
CA ALA A 534 -7.90 22.58 4.29
C ALA A 534 -8.81 21.36 4.45
N PRO A 535 -9.12 20.94 5.69
CA PRO A 535 -10.09 19.86 5.89
C PRO A 535 -11.45 20.28 5.32
N PRO A 536 -12.25 19.34 4.78
CA PRO A 536 -13.58 19.65 4.29
C PRO A 536 -14.41 20.26 5.42
N LEU A 537 -15.27 21.21 5.04
CA LEU A 537 -16.21 21.81 5.98
C LEU A 537 -17.22 20.74 6.42
N PRO A 538 -17.75 20.85 7.66
CA PRO A 538 -18.86 19.99 8.07
C PRO A 538 -20.02 20.13 7.08
N PRO A 539 -20.82 19.05 6.89
CA PRO A 539 -21.97 19.10 6.00
C PRO A 539 -22.91 20.25 6.43
N PRO A 540 -23.59 20.90 5.47
CA PRO A 540 -24.58 21.91 5.79
C PRO A 540 -25.66 21.32 6.72
N CYS A 541 -26.25 22.16 7.56
CA CYS A 541 -27.41 21.76 8.34
C CYS A 541 -28.51 21.31 7.38
N CYS A 542 -29.18 20.19 7.69
CA CYS A 542 -30.33 19.76 6.92
C CYS A 542 -31.42 20.83 7.03
N ASP A 543 -32.09 21.11 5.91
CA ASP A 543 -33.27 21.96 5.93
C ASP A 543 -34.36 21.24 6.74
N GLU A 544 -35.05 22.00 7.60
CA GLU A 544 -36.23 21.52 8.30
C GLU A 544 -37.34 21.22 7.28
N TYR A 545 -38.27 20.34 7.65
CA TYR A 545 -39.42 20.06 6.79
C TYR A 545 -40.15 21.38 6.51
N PRO A 546 -40.42 21.72 5.23
CA PRO A 546 -41.16 22.93 4.91
C PRO A 546 -42.60 22.76 5.39
N GLU A 547 -42.93 23.34 6.55
CA GLU A 547 -44.30 23.39 7.04
C GLU A 547 -45.14 24.21 6.06
N ASN A 548 -45.95 23.55 5.24
CA ASN A 548 -46.94 24.23 4.42
C ASN A 548 -48.04 24.78 5.33
N ALA A 549 -48.43 26.04 5.14
CA ALA A 549 -49.54 26.62 5.89
C ALA A 549 -50.82 25.80 5.65
N GLY A 550 -51.34 25.15 6.71
CA GLY A 550 -52.51 24.27 6.65
C GLY A 550 -52.23 22.78 6.88
N GLU A 551 -50.97 22.34 6.89
CA GLU A 551 -50.60 20.91 7.00
C GLU A 551 -50.46 20.44 8.46
N PHE A 552 -50.17 21.36 9.38
CA PHE A 552 -50.04 21.09 10.81
C PHE A 552 -50.80 22.13 11.63
N ASP A 553 -52.10 22.20 11.39
CA ASP A 553 -53.01 23.02 12.18
C ASP A 553 -53.24 22.27 13.51
N GLY A 554 -52.38 22.48 14.51
CA GLY A 554 -52.48 21.89 15.86
C GLY A 554 -53.77 22.24 16.64
N GLU A 555 -54.83 22.65 15.93
CA GLU A 555 -56.17 22.96 16.40
C GLU A 555 -57.18 21.84 16.11
N ARG A 556 -56.82 20.80 15.33
CA ARG A 556 -57.66 19.60 15.13
C ARG A 556 -56.91 18.33 15.52
N ASP A 557 -57.47 17.60 16.48
CA ASP A 557 -57.09 16.20 16.71
C ASP A 557 -57.35 15.40 15.43
N CYS A 558 -56.41 14.52 15.08
CA CYS A 558 -56.55 13.58 13.97
C CYS A 558 -57.85 12.77 14.13
N THR A 559 -58.57 12.60 13.02
CA THR A 559 -59.75 11.74 13.03
C THR A 559 -59.34 10.27 13.03
N VAL A 560 -60.16 9.39 13.61
CA VAL A 560 -59.89 7.93 13.68
C VAL A 560 -59.62 7.35 12.28
N ASP A 561 -60.25 7.89 11.24
CA ASP A 561 -60.07 7.47 9.85
C ASP A 561 -58.71 7.88 9.27
N GLU A 562 -58.13 9.01 9.71
CA GLU A 562 -56.78 9.44 9.32
C GLU A 562 -55.70 8.63 10.05
N GLU A 563 -55.91 8.31 11.33
CA GLU A 563 -55.03 7.38 12.07
C GLU A 563 -55.01 5.99 11.43
N LEU A 564 -56.15 5.49 10.95
CA LEU A 564 -56.27 4.20 10.27
C LEU A 564 -55.54 4.14 8.93
N ARG A 565 -55.34 5.28 8.23
CA ARG A 565 -54.56 5.34 6.99
C ARG A 565 -53.06 5.15 7.22
N TYR A 566 -52.57 5.57 8.38
CA TYR A 566 -51.17 5.40 8.78
C TYR A 566 -50.95 4.18 9.68
N ALA A 567 -52.00 3.40 9.95
CA ALA A 567 -51.86 2.14 10.66
C ALA A 567 -51.03 1.17 9.81
N PRO A 568 -49.98 0.55 10.37
CA PRO A 568 -49.21 -0.44 9.65
C PRO A 568 -50.14 -1.57 9.19
N PRO A 569 -49.97 -2.11 7.97
CA PRO A 569 -50.80 -3.20 7.49
C PRO A 569 -50.71 -4.37 8.48
N PRO A 570 -51.81 -5.10 8.73
CA PRO A 570 -51.80 -6.22 9.66
C PRO A 570 -50.74 -7.24 9.22
N PRO A 571 -50.05 -7.89 10.18
CA PRO A 571 -49.05 -8.89 9.86
C PRO A 571 -49.67 -9.96 8.96
N ARG A 572 -48.98 -10.31 7.86
CA ARG A 572 -49.43 -11.39 6.96
C ARG A 572 -49.72 -12.64 7.80
N PRO A 573 -50.89 -13.28 7.64
CA PRO A 573 -51.18 -14.49 8.39
C PRO A 573 -50.08 -15.52 8.08
N VAL A 574 -49.49 -16.04 9.15
CA VAL A 574 -48.62 -17.21 9.06
C VAL A 574 -49.48 -18.29 8.45
N ARG A 575 -49.12 -18.78 7.25
CA ARG A 575 -49.67 -20.05 6.75
C ARG A 575 -49.25 -21.08 7.79
N GLU A 576 -50.17 -21.44 8.69
CA GLU A 576 -50.07 -22.69 9.43
C GLU A 576 -49.88 -23.76 8.36
N ALA A 577 -48.74 -24.45 8.42
CA ALA A 577 -48.53 -25.64 7.63
C ALA A 577 -49.67 -26.58 7.98
N GLU A 578 -50.49 -26.91 6.99
CA GLU A 578 -51.42 -28.03 7.12
C GLU A 578 -50.56 -29.25 7.46
N GLU A 579 -50.63 -29.67 8.73
CA GLU A 579 -50.14 -30.96 9.16
C GLU A 579 -50.99 -32.00 8.41
N ASP A 580 -50.36 -32.69 7.45
CA ASP A 580 -50.91 -33.88 6.81
C ASP A 580 -51.09 -34.97 7.89
N GLU A 581 -52.25 -35.00 8.54
CA GLU A 581 -52.74 -36.17 9.27
C GLU A 581 -53.29 -37.19 8.26
N GLU A 582 -52.43 -38.08 7.76
CA GLU A 582 -52.89 -39.37 7.22
C GLU A 582 -53.31 -40.28 8.41
N GLU A 583 -54.61 -40.27 8.73
CA GLU A 583 -55.24 -41.36 9.49
C GLU A 583 -55.70 -42.48 8.54
N ASP A 584 -55.19 -43.69 8.82
CA ASP A 584 -55.63 -45.01 8.35
C ASP A 584 -57.16 -45.21 8.42
N GLU A 585 -57.81 -45.58 7.30
CA GLU A 585 -58.94 -46.53 7.28
C GLU A 585 -59.04 -47.27 5.92
N GLY A 586 -58.90 -48.60 5.94
CA GLY A 586 -59.67 -49.52 5.06
C GLY A 586 -58.92 -50.36 4.02
#